data_AF-A0A6N4QP90-F1
#
_entry.id   AF-A0A6N4QP90-F1
#
_cell.length_a   1.000
_cell.length_b   1.000
_cell.length_c   1.000
_cell.angle_alpha   90.00
_cell.angle_beta   90.00
_cell.angle_gamma   90.00
#
_symmetry.space_group_name_H-M   'P 1'
#
loop_
_entity.id
_entity.type
_entity.pdbx_description
1 polymer ?
#
loop_
_entity_poly.entity_id
_entity_poly.type
_entity_poly.pdbx_seq_one_letter_code
_entity_poly.pdbx_strand_id
1 'polypeptide(L)'
;MSSLLSGTKTLWISLFCLWIWIDPIAAQEVHRAAATYRASIPYSEPRVADIKESLSSSSPEFPETFKLFFQELKGNYAVFYDWNGETVYYKYRINKFDKSRLRQVRKLAEGAAYEVRGKWEGLIVFQVSTIPLFKKANAVSLEEKKDRFSIPVYDLVEFRELALDEIIY
;
A
#
# COMPACT_ATOMS: atom_id res chain seq x y z
N MET A 1 -42.82 40.42 -47.12
CA MET A 1 -42.07 41.19 -48.13
C MET A 1 -40.59 41.11 -47.79
N SER A 2 -39.83 40.54 -48.72
CA SER A 2 -38.38 40.33 -48.71
C SER A 2 -37.66 41.45 -49.47
N SER A 3 -36.51 41.91 -48.97
CA SER A 3 -35.32 42.37 -49.73
C SER A 3 -34.33 43.04 -48.74
N LEU A 4 -33.17 42.50 -48.38
CA LEU A 4 -31.90 42.32 -49.11
C LEU A 4 -31.18 43.61 -49.58
N LEU A 5 -29.93 43.76 -49.08
CA LEU A 5 -28.72 44.37 -49.67
C LEU A 5 -28.69 45.91 -49.83
N SER A 6 -27.62 46.67 -49.60
CA SER A 6 -26.18 46.41 -49.35
C SER A 6 -25.46 47.73 -49.01
N GLY A 7 -24.18 47.67 -48.57
CA GLY A 7 -23.21 48.78 -48.74
C GLY A 7 -22.47 49.24 -47.46
N THR A 8 -21.54 48.44 -46.92
CA THR A 8 -20.07 48.63 -47.02
C THR A 8 -19.51 49.99 -46.58
N LYS A 9 -18.63 49.98 -45.57
CA LYS A 9 -17.38 50.77 -45.53
C LYS A 9 -16.45 50.29 -44.39
N THR A 10 -15.31 49.74 -44.81
CA THR A 10 -13.96 49.85 -44.21
C THR A 10 -13.65 49.23 -42.84
N LEU A 11 -13.11 48.01 -42.92
CA LEU A 11 -11.88 47.53 -42.23
C LEU A 11 -10.99 48.66 -41.68
N TRP A 12 -10.70 48.67 -40.37
CA TRP A 12 -9.38 49.03 -39.83
C TRP A 12 -9.04 48.13 -38.65
N ILE A 13 -7.85 47.55 -38.76
CA ILE A 13 -7.21 46.57 -37.90
C ILE A 13 -6.71 47.25 -36.63
N SER A 14 -6.98 46.68 -35.47
CA SER A 14 -6.07 46.80 -34.33
C SER A 14 -5.97 45.45 -33.63
N LEU A 15 -4.82 44.83 -33.90
CA LEU A 15 -4.30 43.59 -33.36
C LEU A 15 -4.09 43.77 -31.84
N PHE A 16 -4.96 43.19 -31.01
CA PHE A 16 -4.70 43.09 -29.57
C PHE A 16 -4.30 41.65 -29.24
N CYS A 17 -3.02 41.36 -29.48
CA CYS A 17 -2.35 40.18 -28.96
C CYS A 17 -2.09 40.40 -27.46
N LEU A 18 -2.90 39.75 -26.61
CA LEU A 18 -2.58 39.52 -25.19
C LEU A 18 -3.09 38.10 -24.89
N TRP A 19 -2.26 37.08 -25.14
CA TRP A 19 -1.42 36.47 -24.11
C TRP A 19 -2.22 36.13 -22.86
N ILE A 20 -3.16 35.19 -22.98
CA ILE A 20 -3.57 34.39 -21.83
C ILE A 20 -2.68 33.16 -21.86
N TRP A 21 -1.67 33.19 -20.98
CA TRP A 21 -0.89 32.02 -20.64
C TRP A 21 -1.86 30.98 -20.10
N ILE A 22 -2.08 29.91 -20.86
CA ILE A 22 -2.64 28.69 -20.31
C ILE A 22 -1.50 28.10 -19.50
N ASP A 23 -1.48 28.36 -18.19
CA ASP A 23 -0.64 27.57 -17.28
C ASP A 23 -1.06 26.11 -17.46
N PRO A 24 -0.18 25.21 -17.93
CA PRO A 24 -0.47 23.81 -17.83
C PRO A 24 -0.49 23.49 -16.34
N ILE A 25 -1.64 23.05 -15.83
CA ILE A 25 -1.77 22.36 -14.54
C ILE A 25 -0.98 21.04 -14.68
N ALA A 26 0.34 21.14 -14.65
CA ALA A 26 1.30 20.07 -14.87
C ALA A 26 2.38 20.08 -13.78
N ALA A 27 2.04 20.58 -12.59
CA ALA A 27 2.93 20.58 -11.43
C ALA A 27 2.36 19.81 -10.23
N GLN A 28 1.07 19.44 -10.20
CA GLN A 28 0.51 18.75 -9.02
C GLN A 28 0.80 17.23 -9.01
N GLU A 29 1.09 16.64 -10.17
CA GLU A 29 1.25 15.18 -10.29
C GLU A 29 2.66 14.69 -9.93
N VAL A 30 3.69 15.55 -10.07
CA VAL A 30 5.09 15.17 -9.80
C VAL A 30 5.47 15.30 -8.32
N HIS A 31 4.77 16.12 -7.54
CA HIS A 31 5.09 16.31 -6.11
C HIS A 31 4.54 15.24 -5.16
N ARG A 32 3.53 14.44 -5.57
CA ARG A 32 3.10 13.28 -4.75
C ARG A 32 4.10 12.12 -4.82
N ALA A 33 4.88 12.04 -5.90
CA ALA A 33 5.83 10.95 -6.11
C ALA A 33 7.25 11.24 -5.58
N ALA A 34 7.59 12.49 -5.21
CA ALA A 34 8.99 12.88 -4.96
C ALA A 34 9.32 13.60 -3.63
N ALA A 35 8.36 13.95 -2.76
CA ALA A 35 8.65 14.92 -1.68
C ALA A 35 8.08 14.59 -0.28
N THR A 36 8.26 13.36 0.19
CA THR A 36 8.43 13.15 1.63
C THR A 36 9.51 12.09 1.77
N TYR A 37 10.60 12.43 2.44
CA TYR A 37 11.63 11.53 2.96
C TYR A 37 10.95 10.48 3.87
N ARG A 38 10.28 9.48 3.28
CA ARG A 38 9.60 8.41 4.00
C ARG A 38 10.67 7.40 4.39
N ALA A 39 10.75 7.04 5.67
CA ALA A 39 11.76 6.13 6.17
C ALA A 39 11.87 4.89 5.28
N SER A 40 13.09 4.58 4.89
CA SER A 40 13.36 3.37 4.13
C SER A 40 13.56 2.23 5.12
N ILE A 41 12.88 1.12 4.86
CA ILE A 41 13.23 -0.15 5.48
C ILE A 41 14.62 -0.53 4.93
N PRO A 42 15.62 -0.84 5.78
CA PRO A 42 16.96 -1.13 5.30
C PRO A 42 16.99 -2.39 4.44
N TYR A 43 17.93 -2.47 3.52
CA TYR A 43 18.12 -3.68 2.68
C TYR A 43 18.52 -4.91 3.49
N SER A 44 19.10 -4.72 4.68
CA SER A 44 19.43 -5.79 5.62
C SER A 44 18.21 -6.38 6.34
N GLU A 45 17.04 -5.74 6.25
CA GLU A 45 15.82 -6.27 6.85
C GLU A 45 15.39 -7.55 6.11
N PRO A 46 15.18 -8.68 6.82
CA PRO A 46 14.78 -9.95 6.21
C PRO A 46 13.50 -9.81 5.38
N ARG A 47 13.50 -10.40 4.19
CA ARG A 47 12.32 -10.48 3.32
C ARG A 47 11.38 -11.58 3.81
N VAL A 48 10.12 -11.52 3.38
CA VAL A 48 9.14 -12.55 3.77
C VAL A 48 9.61 -13.94 3.30
N ALA A 49 10.21 -14.04 2.11
CA ALA A 49 10.81 -15.26 1.58
C ALA A 49 11.97 -15.76 2.45
N ASP A 50 12.87 -14.87 2.89
CA ASP A 50 13.99 -15.24 3.76
C ASP A 50 13.47 -15.81 5.09
N ILE A 51 12.45 -15.16 5.66
CA ILE A 51 11.78 -15.60 6.89
C ILE A 51 11.14 -16.98 6.66
N LYS A 52 10.38 -17.17 5.58
CA LYS A 52 9.80 -18.47 5.23
C LYS A 52 10.87 -19.54 5.13
N GLU A 53 11.95 -19.27 4.41
CA GLU A 53 13.06 -20.22 4.22
C GLU A 53 13.75 -20.58 5.54
N SER A 54 13.89 -19.61 6.45
CA SER A 54 14.48 -19.80 7.77
C SER A 54 13.67 -20.70 8.72
N LEU A 55 12.37 -20.91 8.44
CA LEU A 55 11.51 -21.74 9.27
C LEU A 55 12.02 -23.19 9.31
N SER A 56 11.95 -23.81 10.47
CA SER A 56 12.41 -25.17 10.68
C SER A 56 11.55 -25.87 11.72
N SER A 57 11.75 -27.18 11.92
CA SER A 57 11.05 -27.91 12.98
C SER A 57 11.36 -27.38 14.39
N SER A 58 12.55 -26.81 14.60
CA SER A 58 12.96 -26.20 15.88
C SER A 58 12.51 -24.75 16.03
N SER A 59 12.25 -24.04 14.93
CA SER A 59 11.70 -22.67 14.91
C SER A 59 10.62 -22.57 13.84
N PRO A 60 9.40 -23.11 14.10
CA PRO A 60 8.36 -23.22 13.08
C PRO A 60 7.50 -21.96 12.97
N GLU A 61 7.63 -21.01 13.89
CA GLU A 61 6.76 -19.83 13.98
C GLU A 61 7.36 -18.65 13.24
N PHE A 62 6.48 -17.88 12.60
CA PHE A 62 6.88 -16.59 12.03
C PHE A 62 7.11 -15.56 13.16
N PRO A 63 7.96 -14.54 12.94
CA PRO A 63 8.16 -13.48 13.91
C PRO A 63 6.86 -12.69 14.15
N GLU A 64 6.69 -12.13 15.36
CA GLU A 64 5.53 -11.29 15.68
C GLU A 64 5.61 -9.88 15.08
N THR A 65 6.82 -9.44 14.72
CA THR A 65 7.10 -8.07 14.28
C THR A 65 7.77 -8.10 12.91
N PHE A 66 7.31 -7.22 12.02
CA PHE A 66 7.90 -6.97 10.73
C PHE A 66 8.08 -5.48 10.49
N LYS A 67 9.08 -5.11 9.70
CA LYS A 67 9.10 -3.80 9.04
C LYS A 67 8.57 -3.97 7.62
N LEU A 68 7.47 -3.31 7.29
CA LEU A 68 6.79 -3.45 6.00
C LEU A 68 6.25 -2.10 5.51
N PHE A 69 6.06 -1.99 4.20
CA PHE A 69 5.34 -0.88 3.60
C PHE A 69 3.83 -1.15 3.62
N PHE A 70 3.02 -0.13 3.87
CA PHE A 70 1.57 -0.26 3.80
C PHE A 70 1.08 -0.18 2.35
N GLN A 71 0.27 -1.14 1.93
CA GLN A 71 -0.34 -1.16 0.60
C GLN A 71 -1.75 -0.57 0.65
N GLU A 72 -2.69 -1.26 1.28
CA GLU A 72 -4.10 -0.90 1.25
C GLU A 72 -4.90 -1.54 2.39
N LEU A 73 -6.13 -1.06 2.60
CA LEU A 73 -7.13 -1.77 3.40
C LEU A 73 -7.99 -2.65 2.48
N LYS A 74 -7.90 -3.97 2.65
CA LYS A 74 -8.63 -4.94 1.84
C LYS A 74 -9.55 -5.81 2.71
N GLY A 75 -10.85 -5.59 2.60
CA GLY A 75 -11.83 -6.32 3.41
C GLY A 75 -11.60 -6.08 4.91
N ASN A 76 -11.25 -7.13 5.66
CA ASN A 76 -10.98 -7.07 7.10
C ASN A 76 -9.48 -6.92 7.44
N TYR A 77 -8.64 -6.74 6.43
CA TYR A 77 -7.19 -6.74 6.54
C TYR A 77 -6.60 -5.37 6.20
N ALA A 78 -5.54 -5.00 6.90
CA ALA A 78 -4.54 -4.06 6.43
C ALA A 78 -3.45 -4.89 5.75
N VAL A 79 -3.22 -4.62 4.47
CA VAL A 79 -2.25 -5.35 3.65
C VAL A 79 -0.96 -4.57 3.64
N PHE A 80 0.12 -5.26 3.99
CA PHE A 80 1.47 -4.74 3.97
C PHE A 80 2.32 -5.59 3.03
N TYR A 81 3.43 -5.03 2.57
CA TYR A 81 4.37 -5.72 1.69
C TYR A 81 5.81 -5.40 2.07
N ASP A 82 6.70 -6.35 1.84
CA ASP A 82 8.13 -6.12 1.96
C ASP A 82 8.71 -5.44 0.71
N TRP A 83 10.01 -5.18 0.72
CA TRP A 83 10.72 -4.59 -0.40
C TRP A 83 10.63 -5.39 -1.71
N ASN A 84 10.43 -6.71 -1.63
CA ASN A 84 10.31 -7.58 -2.80
C ASN A 84 8.85 -7.70 -3.29
N GLY A 85 7.91 -7.04 -2.61
CA GLY A 85 6.48 -7.08 -2.93
C GLY A 85 5.75 -8.28 -2.35
N GLU A 86 6.38 -9.07 -1.48
CA GLU A 86 5.69 -10.16 -0.80
C GLU A 86 4.79 -9.63 0.31
N THR A 87 3.54 -10.08 0.32
CA THR A 87 2.51 -9.50 1.17
C THR A 87 2.34 -10.23 2.49
N VAL A 88 1.97 -9.45 3.52
CA VAL A 88 1.57 -9.93 4.84
C VAL A 88 0.26 -9.25 5.23
N TYR A 89 -0.70 -10.04 5.71
CA TYR A 89 -2.06 -9.58 5.98
C TYR A 89 -2.26 -9.43 7.48
N TYR A 90 -2.68 -8.24 7.91
CA TYR A 90 -2.99 -7.95 9.31
C TYR A 90 -4.49 -7.72 9.48
N LYS A 91 -5.18 -8.67 10.10
CA LYS A 91 -6.60 -8.57 10.42
C LYS A 91 -6.79 -7.50 11.49
N TYR A 92 -7.50 -6.42 11.16
CA TYR A 92 -7.76 -5.33 12.11
C TYR A 92 -9.20 -5.30 12.63
N ARG A 93 -10.09 -6.08 12.02
CA ARG A 93 -11.51 -6.20 12.41
C ARG A 93 -12.03 -7.60 12.19
N ILE A 94 -13.03 -8.01 12.96
CA ILE A 94 -13.66 -9.33 12.80
C ILE A 94 -14.57 -9.37 11.57
N ASN A 95 -15.33 -8.29 11.36
CA ASN A 95 -16.26 -8.14 10.24
C ASN A 95 -16.47 -6.66 9.89
N LYS A 96 -17.31 -6.39 8.87
CA LYS A 96 -17.56 -5.03 8.37
C LYS A 96 -18.18 -4.06 9.41
N PHE A 97 -18.82 -4.57 10.45
CA PHE A 97 -19.48 -3.79 11.49
C PHE A 97 -18.56 -3.49 12.69
N ASP A 98 -17.47 -4.24 12.84
CA ASP A 98 -16.46 -4.00 13.85
C ASP A 98 -15.63 -2.76 13.47
N LYS A 99 -15.79 -1.70 14.27
CA LYS A 99 -15.11 -0.40 14.10
C LYS A 99 -13.99 -0.17 15.11
N SER A 100 -13.65 -1.17 15.95
CA SER A 100 -12.73 -1.04 17.08
C SER A 100 -11.39 -0.41 16.68
N ARG A 101 -10.75 -0.95 15.64
CA ARG A 101 -9.45 -0.46 15.13
C ARG A 101 -9.55 0.38 13.86
N LEU A 102 -10.76 0.68 13.37
CA LEU A 102 -10.95 1.40 12.10
C LEU A 102 -10.30 2.80 12.12
N ARG A 103 -10.39 3.51 13.25
CA ARG A 103 -9.73 4.82 13.42
C ARG A 103 -8.21 4.72 13.41
N GLN A 104 -7.66 3.60 13.88
CA GLN A 104 -6.22 3.36 13.91
C GLN A 104 -5.72 3.15 12.48
N VAL A 105 -6.24 2.15 11.78
CA VAL A 105 -5.76 1.77 10.43
C VAL A 105 -6.01 2.84 9.37
N ARG A 106 -6.97 3.75 9.58
CA ARG A 106 -7.18 4.93 8.70
C ARG A 106 -6.02 5.92 8.69
N LYS A 107 -5.09 5.81 9.65
CA LYS A 107 -3.88 6.64 9.71
C LYS A 107 -2.75 6.09 8.83
N LEU A 108 -2.86 4.85 8.36
CA LEU A 108 -1.85 4.24 7.50
C LEU A 108 -1.83 4.98 6.16
N ALA A 109 -0.63 5.40 5.76
CA ALA A 109 -0.38 6.06 4.48
C ALA A 109 0.21 5.06 3.49
N GLU A 110 -0.39 4.96 2.30
CA GLU A 110 0.08 4.06 1.25
C GLU A 110 1.54 4.37 0.90
N GLY A 111 2.35 3.31 0.83
CA GLY A 111 3.79 3.35 0.59
C GLY A 111 4.64 3.85 1.77
N ALA A 112 4.06 4.20 2.92
CA ALA A 112 4.84 4.51 4.12
C ALA A 112 5.32 3.23 4.80
N ALA A 113 6.48 3.31 5.45
CA ALA A 113 7.11 2.20 6.16
C ALA A 113 6.65 2.16 7.62
N TYR A 114 6.36 0.96 8.10
CA TYR A 114 5.89 0.73 9.46
C TYR A 114 6.61 -0.45 10.08
N GLU A 115 6.93 -0.35 11.36
CA GLU A 115 7.09 -1.53 12.21
C GLU A 115 5.69 -1.96 12.63
N VAL A 116 5.30 -3.17 12.22
CA VAL A 116 3.96 -3.73 12.44
C VAL A 116 4.11 -4.96 13.31
N ARG A 117 3.30 -5.03 14.36
CA ARG A 117 3.28 -6.17 15.28
C ARG A 117 1.92 -6.83 15.27
N GLY A 118 1.93 -8.16 15.25
CA GLY A 118 0.73 -8.98 15.24
C GLY A 118 0.94 -10.35 15.83
N LYS A 119 -0.16 -11.01 16.17
CA LYS A 119 -0.16 -12.41 16.58
C LYS A 119 -0.39 -13.29 15.36
N TRP A 120 0.49 -14.25 15.10
CA TRP A 120 0.35 -15.12 13.93
C TRP A 120 -0.92 -15.96 14.04
N GLU A 121 -1.83 -15.84 13.05
CA GLU A 121 -3.14 -16.49 13.04
C GLU A 121 -3.20 -17.66 12.05
N GLY A 122 -2.35 -17.64 11.00
CA GLY A 122 -2.32 -18.69 9.99
C GLY A 122 -1.81 -18.22 8.63
N LEU A 123 -2.28 -18.88 7.58
CA LEU A 123 -1.91 -18.61 6.19
C LEU A 123 -3.15 -18.48 5.31
N ILE A 124 -3.09 -17.60 4.32
CA ILE A 124 -3.88 -17.76 3.10
C ILE A 124 -3.07 -18.61 2.14
N VAL A 125 -3.65 -19.71 1.68
CA VAL A 125 -3.08 -20.57 0.64
C VAL A 125 -3.99 -20.55 -0.57
N PHE A 126 -3.40 -20.65 -1.75
CA PHE A 126 -4.12 -20.80 -3.01
C PHE A 126 -4.05 -22.27 -3.39
N GLN A 127 -5.20 -22.94 -3.43
CA GLN A 127 -5.27 -24.30 -3.98
C GLN A 127 -5.19 -24.23 -5.51
N VAL A 128 -5.30 -25.35 -6.23
CA VAL A 128 -5.28 -25.40 -7.71
C VAL A 128 -6.33 -24.47 -8.36
N SER A 129 -7.26 -23.90 -7.57
CA SER A 129 -8.15 -22.81 -7.92
C SER A 129 -7.67 -21.44 -7.39
N THR A 130 -7.99 -20.36 -8.10
CA THR A 130 -7.70 -18.96 -7.70
C THR A 130 -8.41 -18.49 -6.41
N ILE A 131 -9.09 -19.40 -5.70
CA ILE A 131 -9.87 -19.09 -4.51
C ILE A 131 -8.93 -19.14 -3.30
N PRO A 132 -8.71 -18.02 -2.60
CA PRO A 132 -7.89 -18.01 -1.39
C PRO A 132 -8.60 -18.78 -0.27
N LEU A 133 -7.89 -19.73 0.34
CA LEU A 133 -8.34 -20.46 1.52
C LEU A 133 -7.51 -20.03 2.73
N PHE A 134 -8.18 -19.59 3.79
CA PHE A 134 -7.50 -19.33 5.06
C PHE A 134 -7.39 -20.62 5.88
N LYS A 135 -6.17 -20.97 6.29
CA LYS A 135 -5.85 -22.06 7.23
C LYS A 135 -5.32 -21.46 8.53
N LYS A 136 -5.86 -21.91 9.65
CA LYS A 136 -5.41 -21.50 10.99
C LYS A 136 -4.01 -22.04 11.31
N ALA A 137 -3.28 -21.32 12.16
CA ALA A 137 -1.92 -21.62 12.59
C ALA A 137 -1.68 -23.11 12.98
N ASN A 138 -2.62 -23.70 13.74
CA ASN A 138 -2.53 -25.09 14.20
C ASN A 138 -2.76 -26.15 13.12
N ALA A 139 -3.24 -25.76 11.94
CA ALA A 139 -3.58 -26.65 10.83
C ALA A 139 -2.64 -26.48 9.62
N VAL A 140 -1.59 -25.67 9.75
CA VAL A 140 -0.64 -25.34 8.69
C VAL A 140 0.64 -26.17 8.85
N SER A 141 1.06 -26.86 7.79
CA SER A 141 2.34 -27.59 7.79
C SER A 141 3.54 -26.67 7.52
N LEU A 142 4.77 -27.13 7.80
CA LEU A 142 5.97 -26.35 7.53
C LEU A 142 6.16 -26.11 6.02
N GLU A 143 5.84 -27.10 5.19
CA GLU A 143 5.89 -27.00 3.73
C GLU A 143 4.96 -25.89 3.22
N GLU A 144 3.76 -25.78 3.79
CA GLU A 144 2.80 -24.73 3.43
C GLU A 144 3.29 -23.33 3.85
N LYS A 145 3.97 -23.22 5.00
CA LYS A 145 4.61 -21.95 5.41
C LYS A 145 5.69 -21.53 4.43
N LYS A 146 6.44 -22.49 3.89
CA LYS A 146 7.51 -22.26 2.93
C LYS A 146 7.04 -22.07 1.49
N ASP A 147 5.76 -22.35 1.21
CA ASP A 147 5.22 -22.16 -0.12
C ASP A 147 5.34 -20.71 -0.59
N ARG A 148 5.70 -20.52 -1.86
CA ARG A 148 5.93 -19.19 -2.45
C ARG A 148 4.65 -18.35 -2.46
N PHE A 149 3.51 -18.96 -2.72
CA PHE A 149 2.23 -18.27 -2.89
C PHE A 149 1.43 -18.18 -1.59
N SER A 150 1.88 -18.81 -0.50
CA SER A 150 1.26 -18.66 0.79
C SER A 150 1.46 -17.23 1.33
N ILE A 151 0.44 -16.69 1.99
CA ILE A 151 0.46 -15.34 2.55
C ILE A 151 0.27 -15.44 4.06
N PRO A 152 1.25 -15.01 4.87
CA PRO A 152 1.11 -14.94 6.32
C PRO A 152 0.00 -13.99 6.76
N VAL A 153 -0.80 -14.45 7.73
CA VAL A 153 -1.90 -13.67 8.31
C VAL A 153 -1.71 -13.53 9.81
N TYR A 154 -1.91 -12.31 10.31
CA TYR A 154 -1.79 -11.94 11.72
C TYR A 154 -3.07 -11.27 12.22
N ASP A 155 -3.35 -11.37 13.52
CA ASP A 155 -4.22 -10.43 14.23
C ASP A 155 -3.42 -9.17 14.57
N LEU A 156 -3.92 -8.00 14.14
CA LEU A 156 -3.21 -6.73 14.31
C LEU A 156 -3.20 -6.32 15.78
N VAL A 157 -2.00 -6.17 16.34
CA VAL A 157 -1.79 -5.65 17.69
C VAL A 157 -1.53 -4.15 17.61
N GLU A 158 -0.46 -3.74 16.93
CA GLU A 158 -0.03 -2.35 16.83
C GLU A 158 0.81 -2.10 15.58
N PHE A 159 1.02 -0.82 15.25
CA PHE A 159 1.97 -0.39 14.25
C PHE A 159 2.53 0.97 14.61
N ARG A 160 3.79 1.20 14.25
CA ARG A 160 4.51 2.47 14.41
C ARG A 160 5.09 2.86 13.07
N GLU A 161 4.80 4.09 12.61
CA GLU A 161 5.43 4.63 11.42
C GLU A 161 6.93 4.77 11.66
N LEU A 162 7.72 4.28 10.73
CA LEU A 162 9.16 4.54 10.72
C LEU A 162 9.31 5.96 10.15
N ALA A 163 9.82 6.88 10.95
CA ALA A 163 10.24 8.21 10.50
C ALA A 163 11.76 8.20 10.29
N LEU A 164 12.28 9.10 9.45
CA LEU A 164 13.68 9.13 9.03
C LEU A 164 14.67 9.53 10.16
N ASP A 165 14.19 9.71 11.39
CA ASP A 165 14.93 10.27 12.54
C ASP A 165 16.06 9.36 13.07
N GLU A 166 16.33 8.21 12.45
CA GLU A 166 17.42 7.29 12.82
C GLU A 166 18.72 7.49 11.99
N ILE A 167 18.83 8.50 11.13
CA ILE A 167 20.09 8.85 10.43
C ILE A 167 20.71 10.13 11.00
N ILE A 168 21.12 10.09 12.26
CA ILE A 168 22.20 10.95 12.77
C ILE A 168 23.19 10.03 13.46
N TYR A 169 24.11 9.43 12.70
CA TYR A 169 25.43 9.00 13.18
C TYR A 169 26.37 8.79 11.99
#